data_AF-A0AA96XBN4-F1
#
_entry.id   AF-A0AA96XBN4-F1
#
_cell.length_a   1.000
_cell.length_b   1.000
_cell.length_c   1.000
_cell.angle_alpha   90.00
_cell.angle_beta   90.00
_cell.angle_gamma   90.00
#
_symmetry.space_group_name_H-M   'P 1'
#
loop_
_entity.id
_entity.type
_entity.pdbx_description
1 polymer ?
#
loop_
_entity_poly.entity_id
_entity_poly.type
_entity_poly.pdbx_seq_one_letter_code
_entity_poly.pdbx_strand_id
1 'polypeptide(L)'
;MTAIIKMLLARGPLTRAALAISVAFLISAPALAEDFVFPTPIPFTNSEREALFAAVSGETTSEQRKQAYLAQLARLTSMEDAELQDVEELEALMQSLVESLPDDPELNAALGSTTSFKSSFYLDRLAKLSLFSRRGNRMMDRAVKQSPFNLGARLQRGISCANMPAFLKERATLLKTWSWLGNRWAIGSVKNFLAL
;
A
#
# COMPACT_ATOMS: atom_id res chain seq x y z
N MET A 1 -21.44 3.89 -62.66
CA MET A 1 -20.74 4.18 -61.40
C MET A 1 -19.43 4.92 -61.66
N THR A 2 -19.44 5.95 -62.52
CA THR A 2 -18.21 6.39 -63.22
C THR A 2 -18.16 7.90 -63.51
N ALA A 3 -18.93 8.71 -62.78
CA ALA A 3 -18.96 10.17 -62.94
C ALA A 3 -18.66 10.96 -61.65
N ILE A 4 -18.92 10.40 -60.46
CA ILE A 4 -18.67 11.11 -59.19
C ILE A 4 -17.19 11.10 -58.79
N ILE A 5 -16.43 10.07 -59.21
CA ILE A 5 -15.00 9.94 -58.89
C ILE A 5 -14.13 10.92 -59.68
N LYS A 6 -14.59 11.37 -60.87
CA LYS A 6 -13.80 12.27 -61.73
C LYS A 6 -13.84 13.74 -61.30
N MET A 7 -14.73 14.11 -60.38
CA MET A 7 -14.89 15.49 -59.91
C MET A 7 -14.07 15.80 -58.64
N LEU A 8 -13.44 14.80 -58.03
CA LEU A 8 -12.65 14.93 -56.79
C LEU A 8 -11.13 15.01 -57.01
N LEU A 9 -10.65 14.97 -58.26
CA LEU A 9 -9.22 14.95 -58.63
C LEU A 9 -8.71 16.25 -59.27
N ALA A 10 -9.38 17.37 -59.04
CA ALA A 10 -8.95 18.68 -59.53
C ALA A 10 -8.95 19.71 -58.40
N ARG A 11 -8.02 19.58 -57.44
CA ARG A 11 -7.60 20.65 -56.51
C ARG A 11 -6.38 20.21 -55.68
N GLY A 12 -5.23 20.78 -56.02
CA GLY A 12 -4.10 21.21 -55.16
C GLY A 12 -3.50 20.27 -54.08
N PRO A 13 -2.16 20.19 -53.95
CA PRO A 13 -1.48 19.34 -52.97
C PRO A 13 -1.42 19.92 -51.54
N LEU A 14 -2.39 20.76 -51.12
CA LEU A 14 -2.32 21.50 -49.85
C LEU A 14 -3.40 21.15 -48.82
N THR A 15 -4.17 20.07 -49.02
CA THR A 15 -5.26 19.68 -48.09
C THR A 15 -5.19 18.22 -47.64
N ARG A 16 -3.98 17.65 -47.54
CA ARG A 16 -3.76 16.33 -46.91
C ARG A 16 -3.33 16.38 -45.44
N ALA A 17 -2.94 17.54 -44.93
CA ALA A 17 -2.56 17.71 -43.52
C ALA A 17 -3.77 17.94 -42.58
N ALA A 18 -4.93 18.34 -43.11
CA ALA A 18 -6.09 18.73 -42.29
C ALA A 18 -7.14 17.61 -42.09
N LEU A 19 -6.95 16.44 -42.71
CA LEU A 19 -7.88 15.31 -42.60
C LEU A 19 -7.20 14.03 -42.07
N ALA A 20 -6.12 14.20 -41.31
CA ALA A 20 -5.57 13.17 -40.42
C ALA A 20 -5.91 13.44 -38.94
N ILE A 21 -6.70 14.50 -38.66
CA ILE A 21 -6.97 15.00 -37.31
C ILE A 21 -8.31 14.48 -36.75
N SER A 22 -9.13 13.74 -37.51
CA SER A 22 -10.49 13.37 -37.07
C SER A 22 -10.85 11.89 -37.02
N VAL A 23 -9.93 10.94 -37.24
CA VAL A 23 -10.27 9.49 -37.19
C VAL A 23 -9.29 8.61 -36.40
N ALA A 24 -8.15 9.13 -35.94
CA ALA A 24 -7.21 8.33 -35.12
C ALA A 24 -7.32 8.59 -33.59
N PHE A 25 -8.30 9.38 -33.15
CA PHE A 25 -8.59 9.62 -31.72
C PHE A 25 -9.58 8.60 -31.16
N LEU A 26 -9.42 7.32 -31.52
CA LEU A 26 -10.32 6.24 -31.10
C LEU A 26 -9.60 4.88 -31.05
N ILE A 27 -8.31 4.89 -30.72
CA ILE A 27 -7.63 3.67 -30.29
C ILE A 27 -7.63 3.69 -28.77
N SER A 28 -8.68 3.07 -28.24
CA SER A 28 -8.69 2.31 -26.99
C SER A 28 -7.75 2.85 -25.91
N ALA A 29 -8.24 3.80 -25.11
CA ALA A 29 -7.85 3.77 -23.71
C ALA A 29 -8.41 2.46 -23.17
N PRO A 30 -7.59 1.46 -22.79
CA PRO A 30 -8.12 0.49 -21.86
C PRO A 30 -8.53 1.33 -20.65
N ALA A 31 -9.83 1.36 -20.36
CA ALA A 31 -10.24 1.61 -19.00
C ALA A 31 -9.57 0.50 -18.19
N LEU A 32 -8.36 0.77 -17.67
CA LEU A 32 -7.72 -0.06 -16.68
C LEU A 32 -8.68 -0.03 -15.48
N ALA A 33 -9.60 -0.99 -15.44
CA ALA A 33 -10.08 -1.50 -14.17
C ALA A 33 -8.82 -2.04 -13.49
N GLU A 34 -8.15 -1.15 -12.75
CA GLU A 34 -6.98 -1.49 -11.96
C GLU A 34 -7.50 -2.42 -10.86
N ASP A 35 -7.34 -3.73 -11.05
CA ASP A 35 -7.81 -4.72 -10.08
C ASP A 35 -7.09 -4.48 -8.75
N PHE A 36 -7.87 -4.07 -7.75
CA PHE A 36 -7.37 -3.83 -6.42
C PHE A 36 -6.92 -5.15 -5.78
N VAL A 37 -5.73 -5.15 -5.20
CA VAL A 37 -5.26 -6.26 -4.37
C VAL A 37 -5.69 -5.98 -2.94
N PHE A 38 -6.62 -6.79 -2.44
CA PHE A 38 -7.12 -6.68 -1.07
C PHE A 38 -6.02 -7.01 -0.04
N PRO A 39 -6.09 -6.40 1.16
CA PRO A 39 -5.15 -6.70 2.23
C PRO A 39 -5.27 -8.16 2.67
N THR A 40 -4.17 -8.71 3.18
CA THR A 40 -4.18 -10.04 3.80
C THR A 40 -5.14 -10.03 4.99
N PRO A 41 -6.09 -10.98 5.06
CA PRO A 41 -7.06 -11.01 6.14
C PRO A 41 -6.36 -11.36 7.47
N ILE A 42 -6.60 -10.55 8.50
CA ILE A 42 -6.12 -10.80 9.87
C ILE A 42 -7.31 -10.92 10.82
N PRO A 43 -7.19 -11.69 11.93
CA PRO A 43 -8.24 -11.77 12.93
C PRO A 43 -8.54 -10.41 13.58
N PHE A 44 -9.76 -10.26 14.09
CA PHE A 44 -10.23 -9.01 14.69
C PHE A 44 -9.78 -8.85 16.14
N THR A 45 -9.64 -9.95 16.89
CA THR A 45 -9.31 -9.89 18.32
C THR A 45 -7.82 -10.15 18.57
N ASN A 46 -7.28 -9.54 19.63
CA ASN A 46 -5.88 -9.75 20.01
C ASN A 46 -5.58 -11.20 20.45
N SER A 47 -6.55 -11.89 21.07
CA SER A 47 -6.43 -13.30 21.44
C SER A 47 -6.27 -14.20 20.20
N GLU A 48 -7.08 -13.98 19.16
CA GLU A 48 -6.96 -14.74 17.90
C GLU A 48 -5.66 -14.42 17.15
N ARG A 49 -5.21 -13.15 17.17
CA ARG A 49 -3.94 -12.74 16.57
C ARG A 49 -2.76 -13.41 17.26
N GLU A 50 -2.79 -13.47 18.58
CA GLU A 50 -1.78 -14.15 19.39
C GLU A 50 -1.75 -15.65 19.11
N ALA A 51 -2.92 -16.30 19.08
CA ALA A 51 -3.01 -17.73 18.74
C ALA A 51 -2.48 -18.02 17.34
N LEU A 52 -2.77 -17.14 16.36
CA LEU A 52 -2.26 -17.28 15.00
C LEU A 52 -0.72 -17.15 14.95
N PHE A 53 -0.16 -16.21 15.69
CA PHE A 53 1.30 -16.04 15.79
C PHE A 53 1.97 -17.21 16.51
N ALA A 54 1.37 -17.70 17.61
CA ALA A 54 1.87 -18.85 18.36
C ALA A 54 1.82 -20.17 17.57
N ALA A 55 0.93 -20.28 16.57
CA ALA A 55 0.84 -21.43 15.69
C ALA A 55 1.94 -21.48 14.61
N VAL A 56 2.79 -20.44 14.49
CA VAL A 56 3.90 -20.43 13.54
C VAL A 56 4.94 -21.47 13.94
N SER A 57 5.19 -22.41 13.03
CA SER A 57 6.18 -23.47 13.18
C SER A 57 7.05 -23.60 11.92
N GLY A 58 8.07 -24.46 11.96
CA GLY A 58 8.94 -24.71 10.81
C GLY A 58 8.22 -25.25 9.57
N GLU A 59 7.01 -25.81 9.73
CA GLU A 59 6.19 -26.37 8.64
C GLU A 59 5.30 -25.32 7.96
N THR A 60 5.21 -24.11 8.52
CA THR A 60 4.35 -23.07 7.97
C THR A 60 4.89 -22.48 6.66
N THR A 61 3.99 -22.29 5.70
CA THR A 61 4.29 -21.64 4.43
C THR A 61 4.66 -20.17 4.62
N SER A 62 5.33 -19.56 3.65
CA SER A 62 5.67 -18.13 3.70
C SER A 62 4.43 -17.23 3.78
N GLU A 63 3.34 -17.59 3.10
CA GLU A 63 2.07 -16.85 3.16
C GLU A 63 1.40 -16.94 4.55
N GLN A 64 1.43 -18.12 5.19
CA GLN A 64 0.93 -18.26 6.56
C GLN A 64 1.77 -17.46 7.56
N ARG A 65 3.09 -17.45 7.39
CA ARG A 65 3.99 -16.60 8.19
C ARG A 65 3.71 -15.13 7.97
N LYS A 66 3.49 -14.69 6.73
CA LYS A 66 3.09 -13.32 6.41
C LYS A 66 1.82 -12.95 7.19
N GLN A 67 0.77 -13.77 7.10
CA GLN A 67 -0.48 -13.51 7.80
C GLN A 67 -0.28 -13.41 9.32
N ALA A 68 0.47 -14.34 9.91
CA ALA A 68 0.76 -14.36 11.34
C ALA A 68 1.56 -13.13 11.79
N TYR A 69 2.55 -12.69 11.01
CA TYR A 69 3.37 -11.52 11.35
C TYR A 69 2.58 -10.21 11.19
N LEU A 70 1.69 -10.11 10.20
CA LEU A 70 0.76 -8.99 10.07
C LEU A 70 -0.22 -8.92 11.24
N ALA A 71 -0.72 -10.07 11.68
CA ALA A 71 -1.58 -10.17 12.86
C ALA A 71 -0.85 -9.76 14.15
N GLN A 72 0.40 -10.21 14.33
CA GLN A 72 1.22 -9.84 15.47
C GLN A 72 1.57 -8.34 15.46
N LEU A 73 1.86 -7.75 14.29
CA LEU A 73 2.05 -6.30 14.16
C LEU A 73 0.79 -5.55 14.62
N ALA A 74 -0.39 -5.94 14.12
CA ALA A 74 -1.65 -5.31 14.51
C ALA A 74 -1.89 -5.40 16.03
N ARG A 75 -1.59 -6.56 16.65
CA ARG A 75 -1.66 -6.75 18.10
C ARG A 75 -0.71 -5.78 18.82
N LEU A 76 0.59 -5.79 18.50
CA LEU A 76 1.60 -4.94 19.15
C LEU A 76 1.27 -3.44 19.03
N THR A 77 0.82 -2.98 17.85
CA THR A 77 0.45 -1.57 17.66
C THR A 77 -0.82 -1.14 18.39
N SER A 78 -1.62 -2.09 18.88
CA SER A 78 -2.84 -1.83 19.66
C SER A 78 -2.64 -1.93 21.17
N MET A 79 -1.48 -2.43 21.62
CA MET A 79 -1.16 -2.61 23.04
C MET A 79 -0.53 -1.33 23.60
N GLU A 80 -0.98 -0.90 24.78
CA GLU A 80 -0.38 0.24 25.49
C GLU A 80 0.96 -0.13 26.13
N ASP A 81 1.13 -1.40 26.49
CA ASP A 81 2.26 -2.01 27.17
C ASP A 81 3.16 -2.82 26.24
N ALA A 82 3.10 -2.59 24.94
CA ALA A 82 4.00 -3.23 23.98
C ALA A 82 5.47 -2.96 24.36
N GLU A 83 6.31 -3.99 24.34
CA GLU A 83 7.73 -3.85 24.64
C GLU A 83 8.56 -3.65 23.36
N LEU A 84 9.67 -2.91 23.47
CA LEU A 84 10.57 -2.71 22.33
C LEU A 84 11.15 -4.04 21.83
N GLN A 85 11.42 -4.97 22.75
CA GLN A 85 11.97 -6.28 22.40
C GLN A 85 11.03 -7.06 21.48
N ASP A 86 9.72 -7.11 21.78
CA ASP A 86 8.73 -7.79 20.93
C ASP A 86 8.69 -7.21 19.52
N VAL A 87 8.83 -5.89 19.39
CA VAL A 87 8.84 -5.18 18.10
C VAL A 87 10.13 -5.50 17.32
N GLU A 88 11.28 -5.56 17.99
CA GLU A 88 12.56 -5.91 17.38
C GLU A 88 12.59 -7.39 16.93
N GLU A 89 12.02 -8.29 17.73
CA GLU A 89 11.85 -9.71 17.38
C GLU A 89 10.95 -9.85 16.14
N LEU A 90 9.80 -9.15 16.11
CA LEU A 90 8.92 -9.15 14.95
C LEU A 90 9.59 -8.57 13.70
N GLU A 91 10.36 -7.48 13.84
CA GLU A 91 11.09 -6.89 12.72
C GLU A 91 12.10 -7.88 12.13
N ALA A 92 12.84 -8.62 12.97
CA ALA A 92 13.78 -9.64 12.52
C ALA A 92 13.07 -10.78 11.78
N LEU A 93 11.93 -11.25 12.29
CA LEU A 93 11.10 -12.27 11.63
C LEU A 93 10.60 -11.77 10.26
N MET A 94 10.06 -10.56 10.20
CA MET A 94 9.61 -9.97 8.94
C MET A 94 10.75 -9.76 7.94
N GLN A 95 11.93 -9.33 8.41
CA GLN A 95 13.11 -9.16 7.57
C GLN A 95 13.54 -10.47 6.93
N SER A 96 13.51 -11.57 7.70
CA SER A 96 13.80 -12.92 7.18
C SER A 96 12.74 -13.37 6.15
N LEU A 97 11.47 -13.02 6.37
CA LEU A 97 10.41 -13.38 5.44
C LEU A 97 10.51 -12.60 4.12
N VAL A 98 10.88 -11.32 4.17
CA VAL A 98 11.14 -10.50 2.97
C VAL A 98 12.23 -11.11 2.09
N GLU A 99 13.23 -11.78 2.65
CA GLU A 99 14.25 -12.47 1.84
C GLU A 99 13.65 -13.61 0.99
N SER A 100 12.59 -14.24 1.48
CA SER A 100 11.85 -15.28 0.75
C SER A 100 10.70 -14.76 -0.12
N LEU A 101 10.17 -13.58 0.19
CA LEU A 101 9.09 -12.89 -0.54
C LEU A 101 9.49 -11.45 -0.86
N PRO A 102 10.56 -11.21 -1.66
CA PRO A 102 11.15 -9.89 -1.84
C PRO A 102 10.21 -8.89 -2.54
N ASP A 103 9.36 -9.41 -3.41
CA ASP A 103 8.45 -8.60 -4.23
C ASP A 103 7.07 -8.41 -3.60
N ASP A 104 6.84 -8.86 -2.36
CA ASP A 104 5.55 -8.66 -1.69
C ASP A 104 5.45 -7.22 -1.15
N PRO A 105 4.59 -6.35 -1.73
CA PRO A 105 4.51 -4.96 -1.33
C PRO A 105 3.84 -4.77 0.04
N GLU A 106 2.94 -5.67 0.45
CA GLU A 106 2.26 -5.57 1.74
C GLU A 106 3.24 -5.92 2.88
N LEU A 107 4.04 -6.96 2.71
CA LEU A 107 5.08 -7.36 3.66
C LEU A 107 6.17 -6.29 3.76
N ASN A 108 6.63 -5.73 2.63
CA ASN A 108 7.60 -4.63 2.64
C ASN A 108 7.06 -3.38 3.35
N ALA A 109 5.78 -3.05 3.14
CA ALA A 109 5.13 -1.95 3.84
C ALA A 109 4.96 -2.25 5.34
N ALA A 110 4.59 -3.48 5.71
CA ALA A 110 4.48 -3.90 7.09
C ALA A 110 5.82 -3.87 7.82
N LEU A 111 6.91 -4.33 7.20
CA LEU A 111 8.25 -4.19 7.74
C LEU A 111 8.60 -2.71 7.97
N GLY A 112 8.26 -1.83 7.01
CA GLY A 112 8.40 -0.38 7.18
C GLY A 112 7.58 0.18 8.34
N SER A 113 6.35 -0.31 8.53
CA SER A 113 5.47 0.04 9.65
C SER A 113 6.08 -0.38 10.99
N THR A 114 6.56 -1.62 11.11
CA THR A 114 7.29 -2.13 12.29
C THR A 114 8.53 -1.28 12.59
N THR A 115 9.35 -0.99 11.57
CA THR A 115 10.52 -0.12 11.74
C THR A 115 10.13 1.28 12.22
N SER A 116 9.05 1.85 11.68
CA SER A 116 8.55 3.16 12.08
C SER A 116 8.00 3.15 13.51
N PHE A 117 7.30 2.08 13.91
CA PHE A 117 6.71 1.93 15.23
C PHE A 117 7.75 1.97 16.35
N LYS A 118 8.99 1.47 16.10
CA LYS A 118 10.11 1.62 17.04
C LYS A 118 10.37 3.07 17.45
N SER A 119 10.02 4.05 16.61
CA SER A 119 10.20 5.47 16.93
C SER A 119 9.42 5.91 18.17
N SER A 120 8.30 5.25 18.49
CA SER A 120 7.47 5.50 19.68
C SER A 120 8.18 5.16 21.00
N PHE A 121 9.22 4.31 20.96
CA PHE A 121 10.02 3.91 22.13
C PHE A 121 11.20 4.85 22.41
N TYR A 122 11.57 5.71 21.45
CA TYR A 122 12.75 6.57 21.52
C TYR A 122 12.40 8.05 21.67
N LEU A 123 11.31 8.37 22.38
CA LEU A 123 10.86 9.75 22.59
C LEU A 123 11.92 10.63 23.27
N ASP A 124 12.79 10.04 24.10
CA ASP A 124 13.92 10.68 24.76
C ASP A 124 15.11 10.95 23.81
N ARG A 125 15.19 10.22 22.69
CA ARG A 125 16.31 10.26 21.73
C ARG A 125 15.84 10.64 20.34
N LEU A 126 15.63 11.94 20.13
CA LEU A 126 15.16 12.51 18.86
C LEU A 126 15.92 12.02 17.62
N ALA A 127 17.24 11.80 17.72
CA ALA A 127 18.05 11.28 16.62
C ALA A 127 17.62 9.86 16.21
N LYS A 128 17.43 8.95 17.17
CA LYS A 128 16.98 7.58 16.90
C LYS A 128 15.53 7.55 16.42
N LEU A 129 14.67 8.32 17.07
CA LEU A 129 13.27 8.46 16.69
C LEU A 129 13.12 8.90 15.23
N SER A 130 13.80 9.98 14.85
CA SER A 130 13.74 10.49 13.47
C SER A 130 14.36 9.54 12.44
N LEU A 131 15.40 8.78 12.83
CA LEU A 131 16.00 7.76 12.00
C LEU A 131 15.00 6.63 11.68
N PHE A 132 14.37 6.05 12.70
CA PHE A 132 13.42 4.94 12.55
C PHE A 132 12.16 5.37 11.81
N SER A 133 11.58 6.51 12.18
CA SER A 133 10.45 7.13 11.47
C SER A 133 10.72 7.29 9.97
N ARG A 134 11.82 7.97 9.60
CA ARG A 134 12.13 8.24 8.19
C ARG A 134 12.48 6.96 7.44
N ARG A 135 13.16 6.02 8.09
CA ARG A 135 13.51 4.73 7.49
C ARG A 135 12.26 3.94 7.16
N GLY A 136 11.37 3.76 8.13
CA GLY A 136 10.10 3.05 7.95
C GLY A 136 9.23 3.69 6.86
N ASN A 137 9.09 5.01 6.89
CA ASN A 137 8.33 5.76 5.88
C ASN A 137 8.89 5.58 4.46
N ARG A 138 10.22 5.59 4.28
CA ARG A 138 10.82 5.32 2.96
C ARG A 138 10.53 3.91 2.47
N MET A 139 10.46 2.93 3.35
CA MET A 139 10.13 1.54 2.99
C MET A 139 8.68 1.44 2.54
N MET A 140 7.74 2.03 3.30
CA MET A 140 6.32 2.08 2.94
C MET A 140 6.06 2.86 1.65
N ASP A 141 6.70 4.03 1.47
CA ASP A 141 6.56 4.82 0.25
C ASP A 141 7.06 4.07 -0.98
N ARG A 142 8.14 3.29 -0.86
CA ARG A 142 8.63 2.42 -1.95
C ARG A 142 7.65 1.31 -2.27
N ALA A 143 7.13 0.61 -1.25
CA ALA A 143 6.16 -0.46 -1.43
C ALA A 143 4.87 0.02 -2.12
N VAL A 144 4.33 1.18 -1.69
CA VAL A 144 3.15 1.78 -2.32
C VAL A 144 3.45 2.29 -3.73
N LYS A 145 4.66 2.79 -3.99
CA LYS A 145 5.07 3.21 -5.33
C LYS A 145 5.22 2.02 -6.28
N GLN A 146 5.73 0.90 -5.79
CA GLN A 146 5.89 -0.34 -6.56
C GLN A 146 4.54 -0.95 -6.90
N SER A 147 3.61 -1.00 -5.94
CA SER A 147 2.26 -1.53 -6.15
C SER A 147 1.19 -0.56 -5.66
N PRO A 148 0.81 0.44 -6.47
CA PRO A 148 -0.16 1.47 -6.09
C PRO A 148 -1.56 0.94 -5.81
N PHE A 149 -1.92 -0.26 -6.25
CA PHE A 149 -3.26 -0.86 -6.06
C PHE A 149 -3.30 -1.92 -4.97
N ASN A 150 -2.19 -2.14 -4.27
CA ASN A 150 -2.18 -3.00 -3.09
C ASN A 150 -2.72 -2.22 -1.88
N LEU A 151 -3.93 -2.58 -1.48
CA LEU A 151 -4.64 -1.94 -0.37
C LEU A 151 -3.96 -2.23 0.97
N GLY A 152 -3.37 -3.41 1.15
CA GLY A 152 -2.59 -3.76 2.35
C GLY A 152 -1.39 -2.84 2.54
N ALA A 153 -0.59 -2.63 1.51
CA ALA A 153 0.58 -1.73 1.57
C ALA A 153 0.17 -0.29 1.93
N ARG A 154 -0.94 0.20 1.38
CA ARG A 154 -1.47 1.53 1.71
C ARG A 154 -2.06 1.61 3.10
N LEU A 155 -2.73 0.55 3.54
CA LEU A 155 -3.29 0.45 4.87
C LEU A 155 -2.17 0.51 5.91
N GLN A 156 -1.10 -0.26 5.74
CA GLN A 156 0.06 -0.23 6.63
C GLN A 156 0.67 1.17 6.73
N ARG A 157 0.81 1.86 5.59
CA ARG A 157 1.26 3.26 5.56
C ARG A 157 0.31 4.20 6.30
N GLY A 158 -0.99 4.01 6.14
CA GLY A 158 -2.01 4.79 6.83
C GLY A 158 -1.97 4.60 8.35
N ILE A 159 -1.96 3.34 8.81
CA ILE A 159 -1.89 2.97 10.23
C ILE A 159 -0.61 3.51 10.86
N SER A 160 0.54 3.31 10.20
CA SER A 160 1.81 3.81 10.72
C SER A 160 1.76 5.33 10.93
N CYS A 161 1.31 6.11 9.93
CA CYS A 161 1.21 7.56 10.08
C CYS A 161 0.21 8.00 11.17
N ALA A 162 -0.80 7.19 11.52
CA ALA A 162 -1.73 7.47 12.60
C ALA A 162 -1.08 7.25 13.99
N ASN A 163 -0.21 6.25 14.10
CA ASN A 163 0.47 5.89 15.35
C ASN A 163 1.69 6.79 15.66
N MET A 164 2.12 7.64 14.71
CA MET A 164 3.26 8.53 14.91
C MET A 164 2.96 9.71 15.84
N PRO A 165 3.94 10.15 16.66
CA PRO A 165 3.80 11.35 17.47
C PRO A 165 3.41 12.60 16.65
N ALA A 166 2.49 13.41 17.18
CA ALA A 166 1.92 14.56 16.49
C ALA A 166 2.95 15.59 15.98
N PHE A 167 4.13 15.69 16.62
CA PHE A 167 5.19 16.63 16.24
C PHE A 167 5.94 16.23 14.95
N LEU A 168 5.82 14.99 14.49
CA LEU A 168 6.44 14.52 13.23
C LEU A 168 5.68 14.98 11.97
N LYS A 169 4.56 15.70 12.13
CA LYS A 169 3.78 16.32 11.03
C LYS A 169 3.32 15.35 9.93
N GLU A 170 3.13 14.07 10.24
CA GLU A 170 2.71 13.05 9.26
C GLU A 170 1.20 13.04 8.97
N ARG A 171 0.42 13.87 9.67
CA ARG A 171 -1.04 14.03 9.45
C ARG A 171 -1.42 14.36 8.01
N ALA A 172 -0.57 15.09 7.28
CA ALA A 172 -0.83 15.38 5.86
C ALA A 172 -0.77 14.11 4.98
N THR A 173 0.14 13.19 5.30
CA THR A 173 0.28 11.90 4.59
C THR A 173 -0.88 10.97 4.92
N LEU A 174 -1.31 10.97 6.18
CA LEU A 174 -2.49 10.26 6.65
C LEU A 174 -3.74 10.72 5.88
N LEU A 175 -4.03 12.02 5.86
CA LEU A 175 -5.18 12.59 5.15
C LEU A 175 -5.17 12.29 3.66
N LYS A 176 -4.00 12.34 3.00
CA LYS A 176 -3.86 11.96 1.59
C LYS A 176 -4.18 10.48 1.37
N THR A 177 -3.74 9.60 2.28
CA THR A 177 -3.98 8.16 2.19
C THR A 177 -5.45 7.84 2.40
N TRP A 178 -6.08 8.43 3.43
CA TRP A 178 -7.51 8.28 3.68
C TRP A 178 -8.39 8.91 2.61
N SER A 179 -8.01 10.07 2.08
CA SER A 179 -8.71 10.68 0.94
C SER A 179 -8.59 9.80 -0.31
N TRP A 180 -7.42 9.21 -0.56
CA TRP A 180 -7.24 8.27 -1.68
C TRP A 180 -8.09 7.02 -1.51
N LEU A 181 -8.10 6.43 -0.30
CA LEU A 181 -8.95 5.29 0.02
C LEU A 181 -10.41 5.68 -0.14
N GLY A 182 -10.89 6.72 0.53
CA GLY A 182 -12.28 7.17 0.50
C GLY A 182 -12.78 7.58 -0.90
N ASN A 183 -12.01 8.34 -1.67
CA ASN A 183 -12.43 8.80 -3.01
C ASN A 183 -12.50 7.67 -4.05
N ARG A 184 -11.80 6.54 -3.85
CA ARG A 184 -11.88 5.35 -4.72
C ARG A 184 -12.72 4.21 -4.14
N TRP A 185 -12.84 4.09 -2.81
CA TRP A 185 -13.74 3.14 -2.13
C TRP A 185 -15.20 3.58 -2.11
N ALA A 186 -15.51 4.86 -2.31
CA ALA A 186 -16.89 5.34 -2.43
C ALA A 186 -17.66 4.79 -3.65
N ILE A 187 -17.03 3.94 -4.47
CA ILE A 187 -17.67 3.24 -5.60
C ILE A 187 -18.16 1.82 -5.20
N GLY A 188 -17.91 1.33 -3.97
CA GLY A 188 -18.41 0.02 -3.56
C GLY A 188 -18.39 -0.25 -2.06
N SER A 189 -19.55 -0.13 -1.43
CA SER A 189 -19.94 -0.74 -0.14
C SER A 189 -19.08 -0.45 1.10
N VAL A 190 -19.41 0.63 1.81
CA VAL A 190 -18.88 0.99 3.13
C VAL A 190 -19.91 0.65 4.20
N LYS A 191 -19.62 -0.30 5.11
CA LYS A 191 -20.12 -0.28 6.50
C LYS A 191 -19.23 -0.94 7.58
N ASN A 192 -18.25 -1.82 7.31
CA ASN A 192 -17.70 -2.68 8.37
C ASN A 192 -16.17 -2.64 8.60
N PHE A 193 -15.50 -1.48 8.66
CA PHE A 193 -14.03 -1.50 8.90
C PHE A 193 -13.47 -0.44 9.89
N LEU A 194 -14.31 0.39 10.51
CA LEU A 194 -13.85 1.43 11.45
C LEU A 194 -13.91 1.02 12.93
N ALA A 195 -13.47 -0.21 13.24
CA ALA A 195 -13.35 -0.70 14.62
C ALA A 195 -11.95 -1.27 14.92
N LEU A 196 -10.92 -0.61 14.39
CA LEU A 196 -9.51 -0.75 14.75
C LEU A 196 -8.97 0.64 15.05
#